data_AF-A0A850Q3R4-F1
#
_entry.id   AF-A0A850Q3R4-F1
#
_cell.length_a   1.000
_cell.length_b   1.000
_cell.length_c   1.000
_cell.angle_alpha   90.00
_cell.angle_beta   90.00
_cell.angle_gamma   90.00
#
_symmetry.space_group_name_H-M   'P 1'
#
loop_
_entity.id
_entity.type
_entity.pdbx_description
1 polymer ?
#
loop_
_entity_poly.entity_id
_entity_poly.type
_entity_poly.pdbx_seq_one_letter_code
_entity_poly.pdbx_strand_id
1 'polypeptide(L)'
;MTDISMPSEKSLFQPKKLPNAPRVSARASLLRASIRNCIVLVFFCFGGVGWWLYTARLDSAAVATGVLENAGTTKLIQHLEGGIVSEILVRDGQRVEQGDVLLKLDPTRYQAAEDLLSLQLIGDKAKRFRFLEELSLSESFSFPEELLKLAVGNSEVHGLLDEEMQRFNLERTTLSQSESILRTQIQQTKVEIEGIELQKNVAKRALALIEQELNAQENLLGKKLTSQAKVLSLRRDQLDLEEKISQSEIDIARANQEISSLELQIQQSTDEYRRQAAESLDAINSEISEIESNLIVARDSLRRVEVHAPVSGTVQESILGTIGAVITPREVIMKIAPADNDYVIAVKIDPNDVENIFPGTEAQITFPAFKSVEANPAEGELISISRDRIVDGSSGVGYYEAEVQMDTDTIPKEIKSKLVAGMTVSVVLPTGKRTALEYILSPITQRWQGAMREE
;
A
#
# COMPACT_ATOMS: atom_id res chain seq x y z
N MET A 1 51.92 108.58 83.30
CA MET A 1 53.22 108.99 82.71
C MET A 1 53.38 108.10 81.50
N THR A 2 53.25 108.50 80.24
CA THR A 2 53.51 109.74 79.47
C THR A 2 52.67 109.60 78.20
N ASP A 3 51.69 110.46 77.92
CA ASP A 3 51.75 111.66 77.07
C ASP A 3 52.04 111.39 75.57
N ILE A 4 51.12 111.88 74.71
CA ILE A 4 51.32 112.64 73.44
C ILE A 4 50.05 112.53 72.57
N SER A 5 49.68 113.68 71.99
CA SER A 5 48.41 114.01 71.35
C SER A 5 48.57 114.42 69.86
N MET A 6 47.45 114.30 69.10
CA MET A 6 47.07 114.98 67.82
C MET A 6 47.72 114.51 66.48
N PRO A 7 47.19 114.87 65.26
CA PRO A 7 45.81 114.86 64.72
C PRO A 7 45.69 114.49 63.18
N SER A 8 44.46 114.59 62.60
CA SER A 8 44.08 114.97 61.20
C SER A 8 44.16 113.98 60.00
N GLU A 9 43.04 113.80 59.24
CA GLU A 9 42.88 114.31 57.85
C GLU A 9 41.49 114.10 57.21
N LYS A 10 41.18 114.92 56.18
CA LYS A 10 39.90 115.12 55.47
C LYS A 10 39.96 114.64 54.00
N SER A 11 38.77 114.43 53.43
CA SER A 11 38.31 114.72 52.03
C SER A 11 38.22 113.57 51.01
N LEU A 12 37.06 113.44 50.33
CA LEU A 12 36.83 113.73 48.88
C LEU A 12 35.40 113.32 48.37
N PHE A 13 34.64 114.26 47.77
CA PHE A 13 33.79 114.28 46.52
C PHE A 13 32.89 113.06 46.10
N GLN A 14 31.71 113.10 45.43
CA GLN A 14 30.71 114.05 44.83
C GLN A 14 29.52 113.19 44.22
N PRO A 15 28.29 113.71 43.96
CA PRO A 15 27.19 112.99 43.26
C PRO A 15 26.94 113.44 41.79
N LYS A 16 26.48 112.55 40.87
CA LYS A 16 26.29 112.83 39.41
C LYS A 16 24.88 112.49 38.86
N LYS A 17 24.37 113.37 37.96
CA LYS A 17 23.02 113.47 37.34
C LYS A 17 22.74 112.53 36.14
N LEU A 18 21.43 112.31 35.87
CA LEU A 18 20.75 111.55 34.79
C LEU A 18 20.84 112.14 33.36
N PRO A 19 20.69 111.33 32.28
CA PRO A 19 20.39 111.82 30.92
C PRO A 19 19.13 111.21 30.21
N ASN A 20 18.68 111.93 29.17
CA ASN A 20 17.43 111.86 28.38
C ASN A 20 17.25 110.67 27.41
N ALA A 21 15.99 110.39 27.02
CA ALA A 21 15.55 109.36 26.06
C ALA A 21 15.53 109.82 24.57
N PRO A 22 15.80 108.93 23.58
CA PRO A 22 15.63 109.21 22.15
C PRO A 22 14.41 108.54 21.48
N ARG A 23 13.93 109.14 20.37
CA ARG A 23 12.69 108.88 19.61
C ARG A 23 12.72 107.62 18.73
N VAL A 24 11.56 106.97 18.59
CA VAL A 24 11.26 105.74 17.81
C VAL A 24 10.62 106.09 16.47
N SER A 25 11.29 105.92 15.30
CA SER A 25 10.61 105.84 13.98
C SER A 25 11.50 105.47 12.76
N ALA A 26 12.41 104.47 12.84
CA ALA A 26 13.17 104.05 11.65
C ALA A 26 13.53 102.54 11.53
N ARG A 27 13.20 101.68 12.50
CA ARG A 27 13.66 100.27 12.52
C ARG A 27 12.69 99.21 11.94
N ALA A 28 11.48 99.58 11.51
CA ALA A 28 10.43 98.61 11.18
C ALA A 28 10.53 97.95 9.78
N SER A 29 11.22 98.55 8.81
CA SER A 29 11.28 98.05 7.43
C SER A 29 12.35 96.98 7.20
N LEU A 30 13.46 97.02 7.95
CA LEU A 30 14.55 96.03 7.85
C LEU A 30 14.18 94.68 8.48
N LEU A 31 13.42 94.67 9.58
CA LEU A 31 12.99 93.44 10.26
C LEU A 31 12.05 92.58 9.39
N ARG A 32 11.15 93.17 8.60
CA ARG A 32 10.19 92.40 7.78
C ARG A 32 10.87 91.66 6.62
N ALA A 33 11.93 92.22 6.05
CA ALA A 33 12.68 91.58 4.97
C ALA A 33 13.51 90.38 5.47
N SER A 34 14.16 90.52 6.63
CA SER A 34 14.89 89.41 7.27
C SER A 34 13.96 88.28 7.71
N ILE A 35 12.77 88.58 8.23
CA ILE A 35 11.77 87.56 8.59
C ILE A 35 11.28 86.79 7.37
N ARG A 36 11.01 87.47 6.24
CA ARG A 36 10.60 86.81 4.99
C ARG A 36 11.68 85.88 4.46
N ASN A 37 12.94 86.31 4.48
CA ASN A 37 14.06 85.46 4.02
C ASN A 37 14.27 84.26 4.95
N CYS A 38 14.12 84.41 6.27
CA CYS A 38 14.12 83.28 7.21
C CYS A 38 12.98 82.28 6.92
N ILE A 39 11.76 82.76 6.66
CA ILE A 39 10.61 81.89 6.37
C ILE A 39 10.84 81.10 5.07
N VAL A 40 11.35 81.74 4.02
CA VAL A 40 11.65 81.05 2.75
C VAL A 40 12.75 80.01 2.92
N LEU A 41 13.79 80.31 3.71
CA LEU A 41 14.90 79.40 3.97
C LEU A 41 14.44 78.19 4.81
N VAL A 42 13.60 78.41 5.82
CA VAL A 42 12.96 77.33 6.59
C VAL A 42 12.06 76.49 5.70
N PHE A 43 11.24 77.10 4.84
CA PHE A 43 10.35 76.37 3.94
C PHE A 43 11.12 75.53 2.92
N PHE A 44 12.23 76.04 2.38
CA PHE A 44 13.05 75.27 1.43
C PHE A 44 13.86 74.16 2.11
N CYS A 45 14.35 74.40 3.33
CA CYS A 45 15.12 73.41 4.07
C CYS A 45 14.22 72.29 4.62
N PHE A 46 13.12 72.62 5.29
CA PHE A 46 12.16 71.62 5.78
C PHE A 46 11.31 71.03 4.65
N GLY A 47 10.96 71.81 3.63
CA GLY A 47 10.25 71.32 2.46
C GLY A 47 11.12 70.42 1.59
N GLY A 48 12.38 70.77 1.36
CA GLY A 48 13.32 69.95 0.59
C GLY A 48 13.72 68.66 1.31
N VAL A 49 14.07 68.74 2.60
CA VAL A 49 14.37 67.55 3.41
C VAL A 49 13.13 66.71 3.65
N GLY A 50 11.97 67.33 3.92
CA GLY A 50 10.71 66.62 4.09
C GLY A 50 10.26 65.91 2.81
N TRP A 51 10.40 66.57 1.66
CA TRP A 51 10.13 65.96 0.35
C TRP A 51 11.08 64.80 0.06
N TRP A 52 12.37 64.96 0.39
CA TRP A 52 13.35 63.89 0.24
C TRP A 52 13.07 62.72 1.18
N LEU A 53 12.75 62.96 2.46
CA LEU A 53 12.40 61.90 3.42
C LEU A 53 11.13 61.14 3.00
N TYR A 54 10.18 61.82 2.34
CA TYR A 54 8.98 61.20 1.78
C TYR A 54 9.25 60.39 0.50
N THR A 55 10.21 60.80 -0.33
CA THR A 55 10.47 60.18 -1.64
C THR A 55 11.64 59.19 -1.65
N ALA A 56 12.58 59.29 -0.70
CA ALA A 56 13.72 58.40 -0.56
C ALA A 56 13.27 57.04 -0.04
N ARG A 57 13.33 56.04 -0.92
CA ARG A 57 13.10 54.64 -0.62
C ARG A 57 14.41 54.01 -0.14
N LEU A 58 14.42 53.53 1.09
CA LEU A 58 15.47 52.71 1.67
C LEU A 58 15.08 51.25 1.49
N ASP A 59 16.01 50.45 0.97
CA ASP A 59 15.84 49.00 0.89
C ASP A 59 16.00 48.42 2.31
N SER A 60 14.98 47.71 2.77
CA SER A 60 14.96 47.02 4.06
C SER A 60 15.25 45.54 3.82
N ALA A 61 16.10 44.95 4.65
CA ALA A 61 16.40 43.53 4.58
C ALA A 61 16.44 42.94 5.99
N ALA A 62 15.82 41.77 6.15
CA ALA A 62 15.95 40.94 7.32
C ALA A 62 17.19 40.08 7.16
N VAL A 63 18.11 40.18 8.12
CA VAL A 63 19.30 39.33 8.17
C VAL A 63 19.04 38.24 9.19
N ALA A 64 19.04 37.01 8.72
CA ALA A 64 18.77 35.86 9.56
C ALA A 64 19.91 34.84 9.44
N THR A 65 20.19 34.17 10.56
CA THR A 65 21.17 33.08 10.60
C THR A 65 20.43 31.78 10.39
N GLY A 66 20.93 30.97 9.47
CA GLY A 66 20.41 29.64 9.18
C GLY A 66 21.48 28.55 9.26
N VAL A 67 21.00 27.31 9.19
CA VAL A 67 21.84 26.11 9.10
C VAL A 67 21.47 25.39 7.81
N LEU A 68 22.49 24.92 7.10
CA LEU A 68 22.29 24.10 5.90
C LEU A 68 21.81 22.72 6.33
N GLU A 69 20.62 22.33 5.93
CA GLU A 69 20.03 21.02 6.18
C GLU A 69 19.88 20.26 4.87
N ASN A 70 19.85 18.94 4.93
CA ASN A 70 19.52 18.14 3.76
C ASN A 70 18.00 18.16 3.61
N ALA A 71 17.46 18.60 2.47
CA ALA A 71 16.02 18.60 2.22
C ALA A 71 15.44 17.19 2.29
N GLY A 72 16.27 16.18 2.02
CA GLY A 72 15.91 14.79 2.18
C GLY A 72 15.70 14.42 3.64
N THR A 73 14.44 14.22 4.05
CA THR A 73 14.13 13.59 5.33
C THR A 73 14.76 12.20 5.39
N THR A 74 15.52 11.92 6.45
CA THR A 74 16.11 10.59 6.70
C THR A 74 15.03 9.52 6.62
N LYS A 75 15.26 8.50 5.78
CA LYS A 75 14.32 7.39 5.60
C LYS A 75 14.55 6.35 6.68
N LEU A 76 13.49 6.07 7.44
CA LEU A 76 13.46 5.01 8.45
C LEU A 76 13.19 3.68 7.77
N ILE A 77 14.10 2.73 7.92
CA ILE A 77 13.94 1.36 7.44
C ILE A 77 13.40 0.54 8.59
N GLN A 78 12.21 -0.02 8.39
CA GLN A 78 11.52 -0.88 9.35
C GLN A 78 11.20 -2.22 8.69
N HIS A 79 11.12 -3.27 9.49
CA HIS A 79 10.65 -4.57 9.02
C HIS A 79 9.28 -4.90 9.60
N LEU A 80 8.35 -5.31 8.73
CA LEU A 80 6.95 -5.52 9.11
C LEU A 80 6.79 -6.68 10.11
N GLU A 81 7.39 -7.84 9.83
CA GLU A 81 7.24 -9.07 10.61
C GLU A 81 8.27 -9.24 11.75
N GLY A 82 9.47 -8.70 11.60
CA GLY A 82 10.60 -8.98 12.48
C GLY A 82 11.22 -10.37 12.22
N GLY A 83 12.19 -10.74 13.05
CA GLY A 83 12.93 -12.00 12.90
C GLY A 83 14.31 -11.96 13.55
N ILE A 84 15.07 -13.03 13.36
CA ILE A 84 16.45 -13.14 13.87
C ILE A 84 17.39 -12.66 12.77
N VAL A 85 18.31 -11.75 13.08
CA VAL A 85 19.31 -11.27 12.14
C VAL A 85 20.33 -12.36 11.87
N SER A 86 20.41 -12.81 10.63
CA SER A 86 21.39 -13.80 10.17
C SER A 86 22.68 -13.13 9.70
N GLU A 87 22.57 -12.08 8.89
CA GLU A 87 23.71 -11.36 8.32
C GLU A 87 23.45 -9.87 8.25
N ILE A 88 24.47 -9.05 8.48
CA ILE A 88 24.45 -7.59 8.28
C ILE A 88 25.48 -7.26 7.21
N LEU A 89 25.03 -6.72 6.07
CA LEU A 89 25.86 -6.51 4.87
C LEU A 89 26.38 -5.07 4.75
N VAL A 90 25.88 -4.16 5.59
CA VAL A 90 26.23 -2.74 5.56
C VAL A 90 26.76 -2.25 6.91
N ARG A 91 27.55 -1.18 6.89
CA ARG A 91 28.10 -0.54 8.09
C ARG A 91 27.63 0.91 8.20
N ASP A 92 27.64 1.45 9.41
CA ASP A 92 27.39 2.88 9.63
C ASP A 92 28.41 3.72 8.84
N GLY A 93 27.91 4.76 8.18
CA GLY A 93 28.67 5.62 7.27
C GLY A 93 28.89 5.04 5.86
N GLN A 94 28.47 3.80 5.58
CA GLN A 94 28.57 3.22 4.24
C GLN A 94 27.54 3.83 3.28
N ARG A 95 27.96 4.07 2.04
CA ARG A 95 27.06 4.47 0.95
C ARG A 95 26.42 3.23 0.34
N VAL A 96 25.11 3.28 0.15
CA VAL A 96 24.29 2.22 -0.44
C VAL A 96 23.48 2.78 -1.61
N GLU A 97 23.23 1.94 -2.60
CA GLU A 97 22.35 2.24 -3.73
C GLU A 97 20.94 1.67 -3.49
N GLN A 98 19.95 2.24 -4.17
CA GLN A 98 18.58 1.74 -4.13
C GLN A 98 18.55 0.27 -4.59
N GLY A 99 17.94 -0.60 -3.78
CA GLY A 99 17.86 -2.03 -4.02
C GLY A 99 18.98 -2.85 -3.38
N ASP A 100 20.03 -2.22 -2.84
CA ASP A 100 21.09 -2.95 -2.13
C ASP A 100 20.53 -3.67 -0.91
N VAL A 101 20.98 -4.91 -0.69
CA VAL A 101 20.62 -5.69 0.50
C VAL A 101 21.39 -5.14 1.70
N LEU A 102 20.66 -4.73 2.71
CA LEU A 102 21.20 -4.12 3.92
C LEU A 102 21.51 -5.18 4.98
N LEU A 103 20.57 -6.09 5.19
CA LEU A 103 20.69 -7.22 6.09
C LEU A 103 19.83 -8.38 5.62
N LYS A 104 20.11 -9.56 6.17
CA LYS A 104 19.30 -10.76 6.00
C LYS A 104 18.82 -11.29 7.35
N LEU A 105 17.55 -11.63 7.41
CA LEU A 105 16.99 -12.40 8.53
C LEU A 105 17.18 -13.90 8.31
N ASP A 106 16.96 -14.70 9.34
CA ASP A 106 16.92 -16.16 9.23
C ASP A 106 15.70 -16.58 8.37
N PRO A 107 15.92 -17.19 7.19
CA PRO A 107 14.84 -17.58 6.29
C PRO A 107 14.07 -18.80 6.78
N THR A 108 14.61 -19.58 7.73
CA THR A 108 14.15 -20.95 8.02
C THR A 108 12.64 -21.06 8.23
N ARG A 109 12.05 -20.15 9.02
CA ARG A 109 10.59 -20.15 9.29
C ARG A 109 9.77 -19.77 8.05
N TYR A 110 10.23 -18.79 7.28
CA TYR A 110 9.51 -18.28 6.11
C TYR A 110 9.61 -19.24 4.92
N GLN A 111 10.79 -19.83 4.73
CA GLN A 111 11.03 -20.86 3.72
C GLN A 111 10.20 -22.10 4.02
N ALA A 112 10.22 -22.60 5.26
CA ALA A 112 9.40 -23.75 5.65
C ALA A 112 7.88 -23.51 5.44
N ALA A 113 7.40 -22.28 5.64
CA ALA A 113 6.01 -21.93 5.37
C ALA A 113 5.69 -21.92 3.87
N GLU A 114 6.59 -21.41 3.03
CA GLU A 114 6.45 -21.45 1.57
C GLU A 114 6.53 -22.88 1.02
N ASP A 115 7.51 -23.65 1.48
CA ASP A 115 7.71 -25.05 1.12
C ASP A 115 6.46 -25.89 1.46
N LEU A 116 5.91 -25.74 2.67
CA LEU A 116 4.70 -26.44 3.10
C LEU A 116 3.50 -26.12 2.20
N LEU A 117 3.23 -24.83 1.94
CA LEU A 117 2.13 -24.41 1.08
C LEU A 117 2.34 -24.87 -0.36
N SER A 118 3.58 -24.88 -0.85
CA SER A 118 3.91 -25.36 -2.20
C SER A 118 3.65 -26.86 -2.34
N LEU A 119 4.00 -27.65 -1.31
CA LEU A 119 3.75 -29.09 -1.29
C LEU A 119 2.25 -29.40 -1.21
N GLN A 120 1.51 -28.66 -0.38
CA GLN A 120 0.04 -28.76 -0.32
C GLN A 120 -0.59 -28.44 -1.68
N LEU A 121 -0.16 -27.36 -2.33
CA LEU A 121 -0.66 -26.97 -3.65
C LEU A 121 -0.41 -28.06 -4.70
N ILE A 122 0.75 -28.72 -4.68
CA ILE A 122 1.06 -29.83 -5.59
C ILE A 122 0.11 -31.00 -5.33
N GLY A 123 -0.15 -31.35 -4.07
CA GLY A 123 -1.09 -32.40 -3.70
C GLY A 123 -2.51 -32.11 -4.16
N ASP A 124 -2.98 -30.89 -3.94
CA ASP A 124 -4.34 -30.53 -4.31
C ASP A 124 -4.51 -30.41 -5.82
N LYS A 125 -3.47 -29.98 -6.55
CA LYS A 125 -3.43 -30.08 -8.01
C LYS A 125 -3.49 -31.54 -8.47
N ALA A 126 -2.77 -32.45 -7.84
CA ALA A 126 -2.83 -33.88 -8.16
C ALA A 126 -4.24 -34.46 -7.95
N LYS A 127 -4.87 -34.19 -6.80
CA LYS A 127 -6.27 -34.57 -6.52
C LYS A 127 -7.24 -33.99 -7.56
N ARG A 128 -7.07 -32.71 -7.91
CA ARG A 128 -7.88 -32.04 -8.94
C ARG A 128 -7.79 -32.76 -10.28
N PHE A 129 -6.59 -33.16 -10.70
CA PHE A 129 -6.42 -33.94 -11.94
C PHE A 129 -7.10 -35.30 -11.85
N ARG A 130 -6.97 -36.00 -10.72
CA ARG A 130 -7.70 -37.25 -10.50
C ARG A 130 -9.20 -37.05 -10.67
N PHE A 131 -9.81 -36.10 -9.95
CA PHE A 131 -11.26 -35.86 -10.02
C PHE A 131 -11.75 -35.46 -11.43
N LEU A 132 -10.94 -34.74 -12.21
CA LEU A 132 -11.26 -34.45 -13.61
C LEU A 132 -11.37 -35.72 -14.46
N GLU A 133 -10.46 -36.67 -14.27
CA GLU A 133 -10.42 -37.94 -15.00
C GLU A 133 -11.52 -38.91 -14.55
N GLU A 134 -11.89 -38.86 -13.28
CA GLU A 134 -13.05 -39.59 -12.74
C GLU A 134 -14.36 -39.05 -13.31
N LEU A 135 -14.48 -37.72 -13.42
CA LEU A 135 -15.64 -37.05 -14.01
C LEU A 135 -15.80 -37.36 -15.50
N SER A 136 -14.71 -37.56 -16.23
CA SER A 136 -14.71 -37.99 -17.64
C SER A 136 -14.84 -39.50 -17.83
N LEU A 137 -14.89 -40.28 -16.74
CA LEU A 137 -14.97 -41.74 -16.76
C LEU A 137 -13.80 -42.40 -17.53
N SER A 138 -12.62 -41.79 -17.46
CA SER A 138 -11.42 -42.29 -18.14
C SER A 138 -11.07 -43.72 -17.69
N GLU A 139 -10.58 -44.55 -18.63
CA GLU A 139 -10.19 -45.93 -18.32
C GLU A 139 -8.81 -46.02 -17.65
N SER A 140 -7.95 -45.05 -17.94
CA SER A 140 -6.61 -44.94 -17.38
C SER A 140 -6.31 -43.49 -17.02
N PHE A 141 -5.40 -43.32 -16.05
CA PHE A 141 -5.01 -42.03 -15.53
C PHE A 141 -3.50 -41.85 -15.61
N SER A 142 -3.06 -40.68 -16.06
CA SER A 142 -1.68 -40.23 -15.98
C SER A 142 -1.61 -38.75 -15.65
N PHE A 143 -0.62 -38.37 -14.86
CA PHE A 143 -0.39 -36.97 -14.54
C PHE A 143 0.24 -36.21 -15.71
N PRO A 144 -0.03 -34.90 -15.85
CA PRO A 144 0.68 -34.03 -16.77
C PRO A 144 2.20 -34.04 -16.54
N GLU A 145 2.97 -33.83 -17.62
CA GLU A 145 4.44 -33.84 -17.58
C GLU A 145 5.02 -32.82 -16.59
N GLU A 146 4.33 -31.70 -16.36
CA GLU A 146 4.73 -30.67 -15.38
C GLU A 146 4.80 -31.21 -13.95
N LEU A 147 3.79 -31.97 -13.50
CA LEU A 147 3.78 -32.58 -12.17
C LEU A 147 4.79 -33.73 -12.07
N LEU A 148 4.94 -34.52 -13.13
CA LEU A 148 5.92 -35.61 -13.17
C LEU A 148 7.36 -35.08 -13.05
N LYS A 149 7.67 -33.95 -13.68
CA LYS A 149 8.99 -33.28 -13.55
C LYS A 149 9.27 -32.83 -12.12
N LEU A 150 8.26 -32.33 -11.40
CA LEU A 150 8.40 -31.91 -10.00
C LEU A 150 8.63 -33.09 -9.05
N ALA A 151 8.14 -34.27 -9.39
CA ALA A 151 8.39 -35.49 -8.62
C ALA A 151 9.83 -36.02 -8.80
N VAL A 152 10.52 -35.66 -9.89
CA VAL A 152 11.89 -36.10 -10.13
C VAL A 152 12.83 -35.48 -9.09
N GLY A 153 13.30 -36.30 -8.15
CA GLY A 153 14.20 -35.88 -7.08
C GLY A 153 13.51 -35.44 -5.78
N ASN A 154 12.17 -35.44 -5.74
CA ASN A 154 11.41 -35.18 -4.51
C ASN A 154 10.56 -36.41 -4.13
N SER A 155 11.01 -37.15 -3.12
CA SER A 155 10.35 -38.37 -2.65
C SER A 155 8.96 -38.13 -2.07
N GLU A 156 8.70 -36.95 -1.49
CA GLU A 156 7.40 -36.62 -0.90
C GLU A 156 6.35 -36.39 -1.99
N VAL A 157 6.72 -35.63 -3.03
CA VAL A 157 5.86 -35.41 -4.20
C VAL A 157 5.61 -36.72 -4.94
N HIS A 158 6.62 -37.56 -5.10
CA HIS A 158 6.45 -38.87 -5.75
C HIS A 158 5.43 -39.75 -4.99
N GLY A 159 5.55 -39.85 -3.67
CA GLY A 159 4.60 -40.61 -2.85
C GLY A 159 3.16 -40.09 -2.97
N LEU A 160 2.98 -38.77 -2.99
CA LEU A 160 1.68 -38.12 -3.15
C LEU A 160 1.01 -38.42 -4.49
N LEU A 161 1.77 -38.39 -5.59
CA LEU A 161 1.25 -38.74 -6.92
C LEU A 161 0.88 -40.23 -7.00
N ASP A 162 1.72 -41.10 -6.45
CA ASP A 162 1.47 -42.55 -6.43
C ASP A 162 0.21 -42.89 -5.62
N GLU A 163 0.01 -42.23 -4.48
CA GLU A 163 -1.20 -42.38 -3.65
C GLU A 163 -2.47 -42.01 -4.42
N GLU A 164 -2.47 -40.88 -5.13
CA GLU A 164 -3.62 -40.46 -5.95
C GLU A 164 -3.85 -41.40 -7.14
N MET A 165 -2.78 -41.94 -7.74
CA MET A 165 -2.90 -42.96 -8.80
C MET A 165 -3.51 -44.27 -8.29
N GLN A 166 -3.09 -44.72 -7.10
CA GLN A 166 -3.67 -45.91 -6.46
C GLN A 166 -5.14 -45.70 -6.10
N ARG A 167 -5.49 -44.51 -5.60
CA ARG A 167 -6.88 -44.14 -5.28
C ARG A 167 -7.78 -44.17 -6.52
N PHE A 168 -7.34 -43.54 -7.62
CA PHE A 168 -8.05 -43.59 -8.90
C PHE A 168 -8.32 -45.02 -9.36
N ASN A 169 -7.26 -45.85 -9.37
CA ASN A 169 -7.36 -47.24 -9.83
C ASN A 169 -8.30 -48.07 -8.96
N LEU A 170 -8.28 -47.85 -7.64
CA LEU A 170 -9.18 -48.51 -6.71
C LEU A 170 -10.63 -48.14 -7.00
N GLU A 171 -10.95 -46.84 -7.05
CA GLU A 171 -12.31 -46.35 -7.27
C GLU A 171 -12.86 -46.81 -8.63
N ARG A 172 -12.04 -46.75 -9.69
CA ARG A 172 -12.41 -47.24 -11.03
C ARG A 172 -12.66 -48.75 -11.05
N THR A 173 -11.82 -49.51 -10.36
CA THR A 173 -11.99 -50.96 -10.22
C THR A 173 -13.28 -51.28 -9.47
N THR A 174 -13.60 -50.56 -8.39
CA THR A 174 -14.85 -50.75 -7.65
C THR A 174 -16.08 -50.46 -8.50
N LEU A 175 -16.08 -49.35 -9.27
CA LEU A 175 -17.20 -49.04 -10.17
C LEU A 175 -17.38 -50.13 -11.24
N SER A 176 -16.29 -50.50 -11.94
CA SER A 176 -16.34 -51.53 -12.98
C SER A 176 -16.77 -52.91 -12.47
N GLN A 177 -16.35 -53.29 -11.26
CA GLN A 177 -16.79 -54.53 -10.61
C GLN A 177 -18.29 -54.51 -10.32
N SER A 178 -18.81 -53.39 -9.80
CA SER A 178 -20.25 -53.22 -9.53
C SER A 178 -21.07 -53.31 -10.84
N GLU A 179 -20.66 -52.60 -11.88
CA GLU A 179 -21.29 -52.70 -13.20
C GLU A 179 -21.23 -54.12 -13.78
N SER A 180 -20.09 -54.82 -13.62
CA SER A 180 -19.93 -56.19 -14.12
C SER A 180 -20.90 -57.17 -13.44
N ILE A 181 -21.17 -57.00 -12.14
CA ILE A 181 -22.13 -57.83 -11.41
C ILE A 181 -23.55 -57.61 -11.96
N LEU A 182 -23.96 -56.34 -12.10
CA LEU A 182 -25.28 -55.98 -12.64
C LEU A 182 -25.46 -56.46 -14.09
N ARG A 183 -24.43 -56.31 -14.93
CA ARG A 183 -24.45 -56.83 -16.31
C ARG A 183 -24.56 -58.35 -16.37
N THR A 184 -23.93 -59.04 -15.43
CA THR A 184 -24.04 -60.51 -15.32
C THR A 184 -25.46 -60.92 -14.94
N GLN A 185 -26.12 -60.19 -14.02
CA GLN A 185 -27.52 -60.43 -13.68
C GLN A 185 -28.45 -60.18 -14.88
N ILE A 186 -28.26 -59.09 -15.62
CA ILE A 186 -29.00 -58.83 -16.87
C ILE A 186 -28.84 -60.01 -17.84
N GLN A 187 -27.63 -60.54 -17.99
CA GLN A 187 -27.39 -61.67 -18.88
C GLN A 187 -28.09 -62.96 -18.40
N GLN A 188 -28.14 -63.20 -17.09
CA GLN A 188 -28.87 -64.32 -16.50
C GLN A 188 -30.38 -64.20 -16.76
N THR A 189 -30.97 -63.02 -16.53
CA THR A 189 -32.39 -62.76 -16.80
C THR A 189 -32.72 -62.91 -18.30
N LYS A 190 -31.81 -62.50 -19.20
CA LYS A 190 -32.00 -62.73 -20.65
C LYS A 190 -32.06 -64.21 -21.02
N VAL A 191 -31.23 -65.04 -20.40
CA VAL A 191 -31.27 -66.51 -20.60
C VAL A 191 -32.55 -67.11 -20.03
N GLU A 192 -33.05 -66.58 -18.91
CA GLU A 192 -34.34 -66.99 -18.35
C GLU A 192 -35.50 -66.68 -19.30
N ILE A 193 -35.53 -65.47 -19.88
CA ILE A 193 -36.50 -65.08 -20.91
C ILE A 193 -36.48 -66.06 -22.09
N GLU A 194 -35.30 -66.41 -22.60
CA GLU A 194 -35.16 -67.39 -23.69
C GLU A 194 -35.78 -68.74 -23.32
N GLY A 195 -35.57 -69.21 -22.08
CA GLY A 195 -36.20 -70.41 -21.56
C GLY A 195 -37.74 -70.34 -21.52
N ILE A 196 -38.30 -69.22 -21.07
CA ILE A 196 -39.76 -69.01 -21.01
C ILE A 196 -40.34 -68.90 -22.43
N GLU A 197 -39.64 -68.25 -23.36
CA GLU A 197 -40.06 -68.16 -24.77
C GLU A 197 -40.14 -69.53 -25.43
N LEU A 198 -39.19 -70.43 -25.15
CA LEU A 198 -39.24 -71.80 -25.64
C LEU A 198 -40.48 -72.54 -25.11
N GLN A 199 -40.80 -72.40 -23.82
CA GLN A 199 -42.00 -73.00 -23.22
C GLN A 199 -43.29 -72.46 -23.87
N LYS A 200 -43.38 -71.13 -24.03
CA LYS A 200 -44.48 -70.46 -24.73
C LYS A 200 -44.64 -70.99 -26.16
N ASN A 201 -43.55 -71.16 -26.89
CA ASN A 201 -43.58 -71.67 -28.27
C ASN A 201 -43.99 -73.15 -28.34
N VAL A 202 -43.64 -73.97 -27.35
CA VAL A 202 -44.15 -75.34 -27.22
C VAL A 202 -45.65 -75.34 -26.95
N ALA A 203 -46.12 -74.53 -26.00
CA ALA A 203 -47.55 -74.40 -25.68
C ALA A 203 -48.37 -73.92 -26.89
N LYS A 204 -47.87 -72.95 -27.65
CA LYS A 204 -48.49 -72.48 -28.91
C LYS A 204 -48.64 -73.58 -29.95
N ARG A 205 -47.62 -74.42 -30.12
CA ARG A 205 -47.69 -75.56 -31.06
C ARG A 205 -48.69 -76.61 -30.58
N ALA A 206 -48.74 -76.89 -29.29
CA ALA A 206 -49.73 -77.81 -28.71
C ALA A 206 -51.16 -77.27 -28.86
N LEU A 207 -51.36 -75.96 -28.66
CA LEU A 207 -52.65 -75.29 -28.83
C LEU A 207 -53.16 -75.45 -30.27
N ALA A 208 -52.30 -75.22 -31.27
CA ALA A 208 -52.66 -75.40 -32.67
C ALA A 208 -53.12 -76.82 -33.02
N LEU A 209 -52.52 -77.85 -32.39
CA LEU A 209 -52.95 -79.25 -32.56
C LEU A 209 -54.32 -79.51 -31.90
N ILE A 210 -54.54 -78.99 -30.69
CA ILE A 210 -55.83 -79.11 -29.99
C ILE A 210 -56.94 -78.38 -30.76
N GLU A 211 -56.68 -77.20 -31.32
CA GLU A 211 -57.63 -76.47 -32.15
C GLU A 211 -58.04 -77.25 -33.41
N GLN A 212 -57.09 -77.97 -34.03
CA GLN A 212 -57.38 -78.85 -35.17
C GLN A 212 -58.26 -80.04 -34.75
N GLU A 213 -57.92 -80.72 -33.65
CA GLU A 213 -58.73 -81.85 -33.14
C GLU A 213 -60.13 -81.38 -32.72
N LEU A 214 -60.21 -80.24 -32.02
CA LEU A 214 -61.47 -79.65 -31.57
C LEU A 214 -62.38 -79.33 -32.75
N ASN A 215 -61.87 -78.66 -33.80
CA ASN A 215 -62.63 -78.38 -35.02
C ASN A 215 -63.16 -79.66 -35.68
N ALA A 216 -62.33 -80.72 -35.75
CA ALA A 216 -62.77 -82.00 -36.31
C ALA A 216 -63.89 -82.63 -35.46
N GLN A 217 -63.77 -82.61 -34.13
CA GLN A 217 -64.77 -83.14 -33.21
C GLN A 217 -66.06 -82.32 -33.20
N GLU A 218 -66.00 -80.99 -33.27
CA GLU A 218 -67.18 -80.12 -33.38
C GLU A 218 -67.97 -80.41 -34.66
N ASN A 219 -67.29 -80.62 -35.79
CA ASN A 219 -67.92 -81.04 -37.05
C ASN A 219 -68.60 -82.42 -36.95
N LEU A 220 -67.98 -83.38 -36.25
CA LEU A 220 -68.58 -84.70 -36.00
C LEU A 220 -69.76 -84.62 -35.04
N LEU A 221 -69.72 -83.72 -34.06
CA LEU A 221 -70.81 -83.50 -33.10
C LEU A 221 -72.05 -82.95 -33.79
N GLY A 222 -71.88 -82.02 -34.75
CA GLY A 222 -72.96 -81.52 -35.60
C GLY A 222 -73.65 -82.64 -36.41
N LYS A 223 -72.92 -83.71 -36.71
CA LYS A 223 -73.44 -84.93 -37.36
C LYS A 223 -73.89 -86.02 -36.37
N LYS A 224 -73.84 -85.76 -35.05
CA LYS A 224 -74.12 -86.70 -33.95
C LYS A 224 -73.22 -87.96 -33.92
N LEU A 225 -71.98 -87.83 -34.41
CA LEU A 225 -71.00 -88.93 -34.50
C LEU A 225 -69.95 -88.92 -33.38
N THR A 226 -70.03 -88.00 -32.43
CA THR A 226 -69.16 -87.94 -31.24
C THR A 226 -69.95 -87.45 -30.02
N SER A 227 -69.35 -87.49 -28.83
CA SER A 227 -69.99 -87.05 -27.59
C SER A 227 -69.68 -85.58 -27.27
N GLN A 228 -70.67 -84.87 -26.71
CA GLN A 228 -70.47 -83.50 -26.22
C GLN A 228 -69.39 -83.42 -25.14
N ALA A 229 -69.24 -84.47 -24.33
CA ALA A 229 -68.20 -84.57 -23.31
C ALA A 229 -66.77 -84.51 -23.90
N LYS A 230 -66.52 -85.13 -25.06
CA LYS A 230 -65.21 -85.09 -25.72
C LYS A 230 -64.88 -83.69 -26.25
N VAL A 231 -65.85 -82.98 -26.83
CA VAL A 231 -65.67 -81.58 -27.27
C VAL A 231 -65.39 -80.65 -26.07
N LEU A 232 -66.15 -80.79 -24.97
CA LEU A 232 -65.93 -80.00 -23.76
C LEU A 232 -64.56 -80.27 -23.11
N SER A 233 -64.07 -81.51 -23.17
CA SER A 233 -62.72 -81.85 -22.70
C SER A 233 -61.66 -81.11 -23.52
N LEU A 234 -61.73 -81.18 -24.85
CA LEU A 234 -60.77 -80.49 -25.73
C LEU A 234 -60.80 -78.98 -25.57
N ARG A 235 -61.99 -78.39 -25.31
CA ARG A 235 -62.10 -76.96 -25.03
C ARG A 235 -61.49 -76.58 -23.67
N ARG A 236 -61.53 -77.45 -22.66
CA ARG A 236 -60.79 -77.25 -21.41
C ARG A 236 -59.29 -77.32 -21.65
N ASP A 237 -58.82 -78.34 -22.39
CA ASP A 237 -57.40 -78.48 -22.75
C ASP A 237 -56.88 -77.26 -23.54
N GLN A 238 -57.72 -76.68 -24.41
CA GLN A 238 -57.44 -75.43 -25.12
C GLN A 238 -57.24 -74.26 -24.14
N LEU A 239 -58.19 -74.05 -23.22
CA LEU A 239 -58.11 -72.97 -22.23
C LEU A 239 -56.90 -73.12 -21.31
N ASP A 240 -56.56 -74.33 -20.89
CA ASP A 240 -55.37 -74.60 -20.06
C ASP A 240 -54.06 -74.24 -20.80
N LEU A 241 -54.01 -74.43 -22.13
CA LEU A 241 -52.86 -74.04 -22.96
C LEU A 241 -52.81 -72.52 -23.19
N GLU A 242 -53.96 -71.87 -23.40
CA GLU A 242 -54.06 -70.42 -23.50
C GLU A 242 -53.64 -69.72 -22.19
N GLU A 243 -54.03 -70.29 -21.04
CA GLU A 243 -53.58 -69.84 -19.71
C GLU A 243 -52.05 -69.93 -19.60
N LYS A 244 -51.44 -71.06 -19.97
CA LYS A 244 -49.98 -71.23 -19.96
C LYS A 244 -49.26 -70.21 -20.84
N ILE A 245 -49.78 -69.96 -22.05
CA ILE A 245 -49.21 -68.94 -22.96
C ILE A 245 -49.29 -67.55 -22.31
N SER A 246 -50.44 -67.21 -21.72
CA SER A 246 -50.67 -65.94 -21.05
C SER A 246 -49.76 -65.77 -19.84
N GLN A 247 -49.56 -66.83 -19.05
CA GLN A 247 -48.66 -66.83 -17.90
C GLN A 247 -47.20 -66.61 -18.35
N SER A 248 -46.74 -67.32 -19.38
CA SER A 248 -45.41 -67.08 -19.95
C SER A 248 -45.24 -65.66 -20.47
N GLU A 249 -46.27 -65.04 -21.04
CA GLU A 249 -46.23 -63.63 -21.48
C GLU A 249 -46.09 -62.66 -20.30
N ILE A 250 -46.80 -62.91 -19.21
CA ILE A 250 -46.67 -62.13 -17.98
C ILE A 250 -45.27 -62.27 -17.39
N ASP A 251 -44.70 -63.48 -17.38
CA ASP A 251 -43.37 -63.72 -16.81
C ASP A 251 -42.27 -63.08 -17.66
N ILE A 252 -42.37 -63.14 -19.00
CA ILE A 252 -41.47 -62.40 -19.90
C ILE A 252 -41.57 -60.88 -19.65
N ALA A 253 -42.78 -60.35 -19.46
CA ALA A 253 -42.96 -58.92 -19.17
C ALA A 253 -42.31 -58.51 -17.85
N ARG A 254 -42.43 -59.34 -16.80
CA ARG A 254 -41.77 -59.12 -15.49
C ARG A 254 -40.25 -59.17 -15.61
N ALA A 255 -39.70 -60.16 -16.30
CA ALA A 255 -38.26 -60.28 -16.50
C ALA A 255 -37.68 -59.08 -17.29
N ASN A 256 -38.41 -58.54 -18.26
CA ASN A 256 -38.00 -57.31 -18.97
C ASN A 256 -38.04 -56.06 -18.07
N GLN A 257 -39.00 -55.97 -17.14
CA GLN A 257 -39.02 -54.90 -16.13
C GLN A 257 -37.82 -55.00 -15.19
N GLU A 258 -37.41 -56.22 -14.82
CA GLU A 258 -36.21 -56.44 -14.02
C GLU A 258 -34.94 -56.01 -14.75
N ILE A 259 -34.78 -56.38 -16.02
CA ILE A 259 -33.67 -55.89 -16.86
C ILE A 259 -33.63 -54.37 -16.88
N SER A 260 -34.77 -53.71 -17.09
CA SER A 260 -34.85 -52.25 -17.12
C SER A 260 -34.45 -51.63 -15.76
N SER A 261 -34.84 -52.26 -14.65
CA SER A 261 -34.44 -51.84 -13.30
C SER A 261 -32.94 -51.98 -13.07
N LEU A 262 -32.33 -53.09 -13.52
CA LEU A 262 -30.89 -53.30 -13.42
C LEU A 262 -30.09 -52.31 -14.29
N GLU A 263 -30.58 -51.98 -15.48
CA GLU A 263 -29.99 -50.95 -16.34
C GLU A 263 -30.03 -49.57 -15.69
N LEU A 264 -31.13 -49.21 -15.03
CA LEU A 264 -31.23 -47.97 -14.26
C LEU A 264 -30.28 -47.95 -13.06
N GLN A 265 -30.04 -49.10 -12.41
CA GLN A 265 -29.06 -49.20 -11.32
C GLN A 265 -27.63 -49.01 -11.80
N ILE A 266 -27.27 -49.52 -12.99
CA ILE A 266 -25.97 -49.24 -13.62
C ILE A 266 -25.82 -47.73 -13.83
N GLN A 267 -26.81 -47.10 -14.46
CA GLN A 267 -26.78 -45.65 -14.71
C GLN A 267 -26.67 -44.84 -13.41
N GLN A 268 -27.43 -45.21 -12.37
CA GLN A 268 -27.37 -44.56 -11.06
C GLN A 268 -25.99 -44.70 -10.41
N SER A 269 -25.35 -45.87 -10.52
CA SER A 269 -23.99 -46.08 -9.99
C SER A 269 -22.97 -45.19 -10.70
N THR A 270 -23.07 -45.06 -12.02
CA THR A 270 -22.20 -44.19 -12.81
C THR A 270 -22.44 -42.71 -12.48
N ASP A 271 -23.70 -42.29 -12.36
CA ASP A 271 -24.06 -40.90 -12.04
C ASP A 271 -23.61 -40.52 -10.62
N GLU A 272 -23.75 -41.43 -9.65
CA GLU A 272 -23.27 -41.22 -8.29
C GLU A 272 -21.74 -41.03 -8.23
N TYR A 273 -21.00 -41.86 -8.96
CA TYR A 273 -19.55 -41.73 -9.08
C TYR A 273 -19.14 -40.35 -9.65
N ARG A 274 -19.79 -39.92 -10.74
CA ARG A 274 -19.53 -38.60 -11.34
C ARG A 274 -19.93 -37.44 -10.43
N ARG A 275 -21.04 -37.59 -9.70
CA ARG A 275 -21.53 -36.58 -8.76
C ARG A 275 -20.53 -36.38 -7.62
N GLN A 276 -20.02 -37.47 -7.04
CA GLN A 276 -18.99 -37.40 -5.99
C GLN A 276 -17.70 -36.76 -6.50
N ALA A 277 -17.26 -37.09 -7.72
CA ALA A 277 -16.10 -36.47 -8.34
C ALA A 277 -16.32 -34.95 -8.58
N ALA A 278 -17.51 -34.54 -9.04
CA ALA A 278 -17.84 -33.14 -9.25
C ALA A 278 -17.88 -32.33 -7.93
N GLU A 279 -18.55 -32.86 -6.90
CA GLU A 279 -18.59 -32.23 -5.57
C GLU A 279 -17.19 -32.07 -4.97
N SER A 280 -16.34 -33.10 -5.11
CA SER A 280 -14.96 -33.06 -4.63
C SER A 280 -14.08 -32.11 -5.46
N LEU A 281 -14.34 -32.00 -6.76
CA LEU A 281 -13.66 -31.07 -7.66
C LEU A 281 -13.96 -29.61 -7.28
N ASP A 282 -15.20 -29.28 -6.93
CA ASP A 282 -15.56 -27.94 -6.49
C ASP A 282 -14.91 -27.57 -5.15
N ALA A 283 -14.88 -28.52 -4.21
CA ALA A 283 -14.19 -28.36 -2.94
C ALA A 283 -12.68 -28.10 -3.14
N ILE A 284 -11.99 -28.95 -3.93
CA ILE A 284 -10.54 -28.82 -4.14
C ILE A 284 -10.17 -27.55 -4.91
N ASN A 285 -11.01 -27.09 -5.86
CA ASN A 285 -10.76 -25.83 -6.57
C ASN A 285 -10.81 -24.61 -5.62
N SER A 286 -11.68 -24.67 -4.60
CA SER A 286 -11.76 -23.64 -3.57
C SER A 286 -10.52 -23.66 -2.68
N GLU A 287 -10.09 -24.85 -2.25
CA GLU A 287 -8.86 -25.06 -1.46
C GLU A 287 -7.61 -24.59 -2.23
N ILE A 288 -7.48 -24.94 -3.52
CA ILE A 288 -6.38 -24.48 -4.38
C ILE A 288 -6.34 -22.95 -4.43
N SER A 289 -7.49 -22.29 -4.62
CA SER A 289 -7.57 -20.82 -4.72
C SER A 289 -7.13 -20.14 -3.41
N GLU A 290 -7.49 -20.73 -2.27
CA GLU A 290 -7.06 -20.28 -0.95
C GLU A 290 -5.55 -20.47 -0.75
N ILE A 291 -5.01 -21.65 -1.07
CA ILE A 291 -3.58 -21.96 -0.96
C ILE A 291 -2.75 -21.07 -1.89
N GLU A 292 -3.18 -20.85 -3.13
CA GLU A 292 -2.48 -19.95 -4.06
C GLU A 292 -2.42 -18.51 -3.53
N SER A 293 -3.50 -18.03 -2.89
CA SER A 293 -3.53 -16.72 -2.23
C SER A 293 -2.57 -16.66 -1.04
N ASN A 294 -2.59 -17.68 -0.19
CA ASN A 294 -1.69 -17.79 0.97
C ASN A 294 -0.22 -17.92 0.55
N LEU A 295 0.06 -18.60 -0.56
CA LEU A 295 1.40 -18.77 -1.11
C LEU A 295 1.98 -17.44 -1.62
N ILE A 296 1.15 -16.55 -2.18
CA ILE A 296 1.57 -15.19 -2.53
C ILE A 296 2.04 -14.44 -1.28
N VAL A 297 1.27 -14.50 -0.18
CA VAL A 297 1.61 -13.86 1.09
C VAL A 297 2.87 -14.47 1.71
N ALA A 298 3.02 -15.80 1.67
CA ALA A 298 4.20 -16.49 2.18
C ALA A 298 5.46 -16.13 1.40
N ARG A 299 5.38 -16.10 0.06
CA ARG A 299 6.50 -15.68 -0.81
C ARG A 299 6.89 -14.23 -0.63
N ASP A 300 5.90 -13.36 -0.44
CA ASP A 300 6.13 -11.94 -0.15
C ASP A 300 6.82 -11.75 1.22
N SER A 301 6.42 -12.53 2.23
CA SER A 301 7.08 -12.56 3.54
C SER A 301 8.51 -13.12 3.44
N LEU A 302 8.73 -14.19 2.68
CA LEU A 302 10.04 -14.76 2.42
C LEU A 302 10.96 -13.77 1.69
N ARG A 303 10.43 -13.01 0.73
CA ARG A 303 11.20 -11.97 0.04
C ARG A 303 11.68 -10.87 1.00
N ARG A 304 10.87 -10.53 2.01
CA ARG A 304 11.22 -9.54 3.03
C ARG A 304 12.30 -10.00 4.02
N VAL A 305 12.65 -11.29 4.04
CA VAL A 305 13.82 -11.78 4.80
C VAL A 305 15.08 -11.01 4.41
N GLU A 306 15.20 -10.62 3.14
CA GLU A 306 16.21 -9.67 2.69
C GLU A 306 15.65 -8.24 2.76
N VAL A 307 16.27 -7.38 3.58
CA VAL A 307 15.85 -5.99 3.69
C VAL A 307 16.66 -5.15 2.73
N HIS A 308 15.99 -4.48 1.80
CA HIS A 308 16.62 -3.67 0.76
C HIS A 308 16.55 -2.17 1.05
N ALA A 309 17.49 -1.40 0.49
CA ALA A 309 17.45 0.06 0.49
C ALA A 309 16.34 0.61 -0.42
N PRO A 310 15.38 1.39 0.09
CA PRO A 310 14.37 2.03 -0.74
C PRO A 310 14.91 3.22 -1.53
N VAL A 311 16.03 3.82 -1.09
CA VAL A 311 16.68 4.99 -1.71
C VAL A 311 18.20 4.86 -1.60
N SER A 312 18.92 5.46 -2.57
CA SER A 312 20.38 5.58 -2.51
C SER A 312 20.79 6.64 -1.48
N GLY A 313 21.78 6.35 -0.65
CA GLY A 313 22.14 7.22 0.46
C GLY A 313 23.28 6.72 1.32
N THR A 314 23.49 7.37 2.46
CA THR A 314 24.45 6.96 3.48
C THR A 314 23.71 6.44 4.71
N VAL A 315 24.14 5.28 5.22
CA VAL A 315 23.62 4.69 6.46
C VAL A 315 24.12 5.53 7.64
N GLN A 316 23.22 6.10 8.44
CA GLN A 316 23.61 6.97 9.56
C GLN A 316 23.58 6.25 10.92
N GLU A 317 22.52 5.48 11.15
CA GLU A 317 22.27 4.82 12.43
C GLU A 317 21.72 3.44 12.14
N SER A 318 22.58 2.41 12.20
CA SER A 318 22.16 1.03 12.32
C SER A 318 21.85 0.77 13.80
N ILE A 319 20.58 0.59 14.14
CA ILE A 319 20.16 0.26 15.51
C ILE A 319 20.52 -1.19 15.86
N LEU A 320 21.04 -1.94 14.89
CA LEU A 320 21.27 -3.36 15.01
C LEU A 320 22.46 -3.67 15.92
N GLY A 321 22.14 -4.41 16.99
CA GLY A 321 23.11 -5.24 17.70
C GLY A 321 23.73 -6.30 16.79
N THR A 322 24.61 -7.10 17.37
CA THR A 322 25.36 -8.16 16.70
C THR A 322 24.46 -9.16 15.97
N ILE A 323 25.05 -9.90 15.01
CA ILE A 323 24.44 -11.09 14.39
C ILE A 323 23.79 -11.97 15.48
N GLY A 324 22.56 -12.44 15.23
CA GLY A 324 21.73 -13.19 16.19
C GLY A 324 20.78 -12.33 17.03
N ALA A 325 20.80 -11.00 16.87
CA ALA A 325 19.81 -10.12 17.49
C ALA A 325 18.38 -10.40 16.95
N VAL A 326 17.38 -10.22 17.81
CA VAL A 326 15.97 -10.39 17.46
C VAL A 326 15.35 -9.01 17.21
N ILE A 327 14.72 -8.86 16.05
CA ILE A 327 13.98 -7.66 15.66
C ILE A 327 12.49 -7.91 15.87
N THR A 328 11.82 -6.97 16.51
CA THR A 328 10.37 -6.99 16.70
C THR A 328 9.61 -6.42 15.50
N PRO A 329 8.34 -6.80 15.29
CA PRO A 329 7.52 -6.23 14.23
C PRO A 329 7.47 -4.70 14.27
N ARG A 330 7.66 -4.05 13.11
CA ARG A 330 7.67 -2.58 12.91
C ARG A 330 8.81 -1.84 13.61
N GLU A 331 9.81 -2.55 14.11
CA GLU A 331 10.98 -1.93 14.69
C GLU A 331 11.82 -1.22 13.63
N VAL A 332 12.36 -0.05 13.98
CA VAL A 332 13.31 0.67 13.12
C VAL A 332 14.64 -0.03 13.21
N ILE A 333 15.08 -0.54 12.06
CA ILE A 333 16.31 -1.29 11.91
C ILE A 333 17.46 -0.32 11.64
N MET A 334 17.25 0.61 10.71
CA MET A 334 18.29 1.53 10.28
C MET A 334 17.73 2.80 9.66
N LYS A 335 18.58 3.81 9.55
CA LYS A 335 18.27 5.11 8.96
C LYS A 335 19.18 5.40 7.77
N ILE A 336 18.59 5.74 6.63
CA ILE A 336 19.31 6.12 5.41
C ILE A 336 19.08 7.60 5.13
N ALA A 337 20.16 8.36 5.06
CA ALA A 337 20.14 9.74 4.58
C ALA A 337 20.31 9.75 3.06
N PRO A 338 19.34 10.26 2.28
CA PRO A 338 19.45 10.31 0.82
C PRO A 338 20.70 11.05 0.34
N ALA A 339 21.29 10.57 -0.74
CA ALA A 339 22.46 11.21 -1.37
C ALA A 339 22.09 12.39 -2.29
N ASP A 340 20.81 12.58 -2.58
CA ASP A 340 20.33 13.69 -3.40
C ASP A 340 20.49 14.99 -2.60
N ASN A 341 21.46 15.79 -3.04
CA ASN A 341 21.98 16.98 -2.36
C ASN A 341 21.10 18.21 -2.59
N ASP A 342 19.79 18.07 -2.45
CA ASP A 342 18.93 19.23 -2.34
C ASP A 342 19.14 19.77 -0.93
N TYR A 343 20.04 20.73 -0.79
CA TYR A 343 20.22 21.41 0.48
C TYR A 343 19.16 22.49 0.63
N VAL A 344 18.47 22.48 1.75
CA VAL A 344 17.56 23.55 2.17
C VAL A 344 18.19 24.25 3.35
N ILE A 345 18.06 25.56 3.40
CA ILE A 345 18.58 26.34 4.51
C ILE A 345 17.43 26.59 5.49
N ALA A 346 17.55 26.04 6.69
CA ALA A 346 16.66 26.33 7.80
C ALA A 346 17.12 27.63 8.47
N VAL A 347 16.31 28.69 8.33
CA VAL A 347 16.60 30.05 8.78
C VAL A 347 15.71 30.42 9.96
N LYS A 348 16.29 31.04 11.00
CA LYS A 348 15.52 31.59 12.12
C LYS A 348 15.25 33.08 11.90
N ILE A 349 14.00 33.43 11.63
CA ILE A 349 13.55 34.80 11.37
C ILE A 349 13.07 35.45 12.67
N ASP A 350 13.47 36.71 12.89
CA ASP A 350 13.02 37.51 14.02
C ASP A 350 11.51 37.84 13.88
N PRO A 351 10.71 37.73 14.95
CA PRO A 351 9.29 38.07 14.90
C PRO A 351 8.98 39.48 14.40
N ASN A 352 9.91 40.43 14.49
CA ASN A 352 9.72 41.80 14.00
C ASN A 352 9.78 41.90 12.47
N ASP A 353 10.39 40.91 11.79
CA ASP A 353 10.64 40.93 10.35
C ASP A 353 9.70 40.02 9.55
N VAL A 354 8.89 39.18 10.22
CA VAL A 354 8.01 38.17 9.59
C VAL A 354 6.90 38.76 8.71
N GLU A 355 6.41 39.97 9.02
CA GLU A 355 5.22 40.56 8.38
C GLU A 355 5.37 40.78 6.87
N ASN A 356 6.61 40.94 6.38
CA ASN A 356 6.90 41.26 4.98
C ASN A 356 7.65 40.14 4.24
N ILE A 357 7.64 38.91 4.79
CA ILE A 357 8.35 37.76 4.23
C ILE A 357 7.32 36.71 3.82
N PHE A 358 7.28 36.37 2.53
CA PHE A 358 6.33 35.41 1.97
C PHE A 358 7.04 34.34 1.13
N PRO A 359 6.49 33.11 1.03
CA PRO A 359 6.95 32.12 0.08
C PRO A 359 7.10 32.73 -1.33
N GLY A 360 8.23 32.47 -1.99
CA GLY A 360 8.61 33.06 -3.27
C GLY A 360 9.52 34.30 -3.19
N THR A 361 9.91 34.73 -1.98
CA THR A 361 10.84 35.85 -1.82
C THR A 361 12.27 35.43 -2.19
N GLU A 362 12.92 36.19 -3.07
CA GLU A 362 14.34 36.02 -3.40
C GLU A 362 15.21 36.23 -2.16
N ALA A 363 16.12 35.30 -1.90
CA ALA A 363 17.01 35.28 -0.76
C ALA A 363 18.46 35.37 -1.23
N GLN A 364 19.25 36.20 -0.56
CA GLN A 364 20.69 36.26 -0.79
C GLN A 364 21.41 35.50 0.31
N ILE A 365 22.09 34.42 -0.08
CA ILE A 365 22.76 33.48 0.82
C ILE A 365 24.26 33.77 0.80
N THR A 366 24.81 34.04 1.98
CA THR A 366 26.25 34.21 2.17
C THR A 366 26.76 33.12 3.10
N PHE A 367 27.92 32.56 2.75
CA PHE A 367 28.58 31.51 3.54
C PHE A 367 29.77 32.09 4.32
N PRO A 368 29.62 32.42 5.62
CA PRO A 368 30.67 33.08 6.39
C PRO A 368 31.94 32.22 6.55
N ALA A 369 31.82 30.91 6.37
CA ALA A 369 32.91 29.94 6.45
C ALA A 369 33.95 30.11 5.33
N PHE A 370 33.58 30.66 4.16
CA PHE A 370 34.47 30.82 3.02
C PHE A 370 34.96 32.28 2.90
N LYS A 371 36.02 32.63 3.62
CA LYS A 371 36.58 34.01 3.68
C LYS A 371 37.38 34.45 2.44
N SER A 372 37.49 33.62 1.39
CA SER A 372 38.58 33.70 0.41
C SER A 372 38.15 33.95 -1.04
N VAL A 373 36.85 34.05 -1.30
CA VAL A 373 36.32 34.31 -2.65
C VAL A 373 35.57 35.62 -2.57
N GLU A 374 35.71 36.49 -3.57
CA GLU A 374 34.74 37.54 -3.89
C GLU A 374 33.42 36.84 -4.27
N ALA A 375 32.80 36.21 -3.27
CA ALA A 375 31.65 35.36 -3.43
C ALA A 375 30.46 36.29 -3.58
N ASN A 376 30.05 36.49 -4.84
CA ASN A 376 28.70 36.94 -5.10
C ASN A 376 27.75 36.09 -4.23
N PRO A 377 26.80 36.71 -3.51
CA PRO A 377 25.85 35.98 -2.69
C PRO A 377 25.14 34.95 -3.57
N ALA A 378 25.01 33.73 -3.08
CA ALA A 378 24.24 32.70 -3.77
C ALA A 378 22.78 33.10 -3.75
N GLU A 379 22.08 32.89 -4.86
CA GLU A 379 20.67 33.19 -4.95
C GLU A 379 19.86 32.01 -4.42
N GLY A 380 18.72 32.30 -3.81
CA GLY A 380 17.78 31.31 -3.32
C GLY A 380 16.37 31.88 -3.28
N GLU A 381 15.42 31.02 -2.98
CA GLU A 381 14.01 31.36 -2.89
C GLU A 381 13.43 30.81 -1.59
N LEU A 382 12.67 31.63 -0.87
CA LEU A 382 11.97 31.17 0.33
C LEU A 382 10.84 30.22 -0.07
N ILE A 383 10.93 28.94 0.31
CA ILE A 383 9.91 27.93 0.02
C ILE A 383 8.76 28.04 1.03
N SER A 384 9.11 28.11 2.32
CA SER A 384 8.14 27.98 3.40
C SER A 384 8.54 28.83 4.61
N ILE A 385 7.54 29.27 5.36
CA ILE A 385 7.71 29.93 6.66
C ILE A 385 6.67 29.37 7.62
N SER A 386 7.10 28.99 8.82
CA SER A 386 6.23 28.51 9.89
C SER A 386 5.20 29.58 10.22
N ARG A 387 3.96 29.14 10.44
CA ARG A 387 2.86 30.02 10.89
C ARG A 387 2.89 30.26 12.40
N ASP A 388 3.60 29.40 13.13
CA ASP A 388 3.69 29.43 14.57
C ASP A 388 5.09 29.89 15.01
N ARG A 389 5.11 30.74 16.04
CA ARG A 389 6.36 31.19 16.69
C ARG A 389 6.90 30.08 17.57
N ILE A 390 8.11 29.62 17.29
CA ILE A 390 8.80 28.59 18.07
C ILE A 390 9.68 29.29 19.10
N VAL A 391 9.63 28.85 20.37
CA VAL A 391 10.48 29.37 21.44
C VAL A 391 11.66 28.43 21.64
N ASP A 392 12.88 28.95 21.52
CA ASP A 392 14.07 28.16 21.83
C ASP A 392 14.12 27.85 23.33
N GLY A 393 14.09 26.56 23.69
CA GLY A 393 14.11 26.11 25.08
C GLY A 393 15.39 26.52 25.85
N SER A 394 16.45 26.92 25.16
CA SER A 394 17.71 27.34 25.77
C SER A 394 17.84 28.86 25.96
N SER A 395 17.36 29.67 25.00
CA SER A 395 17.55 31.12 25.00
C SER A 395 16.28 31.91 25.37
N GLY A 396 15.10 31.28 25.33
CA GLY A 396 13.80 31.92 25.58
C GLY A 396 13.38 32.93 24.50
N VAL A 397 14.20 33.11 23.45
CA VAL A 397 13.88 33.97 22.31
C VAL A 397 13.01 33.17 21.34
N GLY A 398 11.83 33.70 21.04
CA GLY A 398 10.95 33.08 20.04
C GLY A 398 11.22 33.59 18.64
N TYR A 399 11.29 32.69 17.66
CA TYR A 399 11.60 32.91 16.25
C TYR A 399 10.56 32.22 15.35
N TYR A 400 10.51 32.61 14.08
CA TYR A 400 9.81 31.86 13.04
C TYR A 400 10.84 31.06 12.23
N GLU A 401 10.56 29.79 12.01
CA GLU A 401 11.39 28.93 11.17
C GLU A 401 11.00 29.09 9.71
N ALA A 402 11.98 29.23 8.83
CA ALA A 402 11.81 29.44 7.40
C ALA A 402 12.77 28.57 6.60
N GLU A 403 12.29 28.02 5.49
CA GLU A 403 13.07 27.15 4.61
C GLU A 403 13.37 27.88 3.31
N VAL A 404 14.66 28.04 3.00
CA VAL A 404 15.12 28.69 1.78
C VAL A 404 15.76 27.64 0.86
N GLN A 405 15.22 27.49 -0.35
CA GLN A 405 15.85 26.72 -1.41
C GLN A 405 16.98 27.52 -1.99
N MET A 406 18.14 26.89 -2.14
CA MET A 406 19.29 27.51 -2.75
C MET A 406 19.35 27.15 -4.23
N ASP A 407 19.54 28.13 -5.11
CA ASP A 407 19.79 27.85 -6.52
C ASP A 407 21.22 27.34 -6.69
N THR A 408 21.34 26.04 -6.98
CA THR A 408 22.64 25.38 -7.06
C THR A 408 23.45 25.71 -8.31
N ASP A 409 22.89 26.47 -9.26
CA ASP A 409 23.57 26.91 -10.49
C ASP A 409 24.32 28.23 -10.30
N THR A 410 23.93 29.05 -9.34
CA THR A 410 24.59 30.34 -9.03
C THR A 410 25.87 30.17 -8.19
N ILE A 411 26.14 28.95 -7.71
CA ILE A 411 27.25 28.66 -6.79
C ILE A 411 28.48 28.16 -7.56
N PRO A 412 29.66 28.77 -7.34
CA PRO A 412 30.91 28.26 -7.88
C PRO A 412 31.15 26.78 -7.51
N LYS A 413 31.55 25.96 -8.48
CA LYS A 413 31.80 24.50 -8.29
C LYS A 413 32.76 24.18 -7.14
N GLU A 414 33.65 25.12 -6.79
CA GLU A 414 34.60 25.02 -5.68
C GLU A 414 33.96 25.12 -4.28
N ILE A 415 32.83 25.82 -4.17
CA ILE A 415 32.05 25.96 -2.93
C ILE A 415 31.05 24.80 -2.86
N LYS A 416 30.39 24.47 -3.99
CA LYS A 416 29.38 23.40 -4.10
C LYS A 416 29.87 22.04 -3.60
N SER A 417 31.13 21.68 -3.84
CA SER A 417 31.72 20.40 -3.39
C SER A 417 32.15 20.35 -1.92
N LYS A 418 32.13 21.49 -1.22
CA LYS A 418 32.54 21.63 0.19
C LYS A 418 31.35 21.91 1.13
N LEU A 419 30.13 21.95 0.60
CA LEU A 419 28.92 22.09 1.40
C LEU A 419 28.69 20.81 2.21
N VAL A 420 28.38 20.97 3.49
CA VAL A 420 28.06 19.86 4.40
C VAL A 420 26.86 20.29 5.24
N ALA A 421 25.92 19.37 5.49
CA ALA A 421 24.81 19.61 6.40
C ALA A 421 25.33 20.01 7.79
N GLY A 422 24.67 20.97 8.44
CA GLY A 422 25.08 21.56 9.71
C GLY A 422 25.95 22.82 9.58
N MET A 423 26.34 23.24 8.37
CA MET A 423 27.09 24.47 8.15
C MET A 423 26.21 25.71 8.40
N THR A 424 26.75 26.72 9.10
CA THR A 424 26.04 27.99 9.31
C THR A 424 26.10 28.88 8.07
N VAL A 425 24.96 29.50 7.78
CA VAL A 425 24.79 30.40 6.63
C VAL A 425 24.05 31.66 7.08
N SER A 426 24.33 32.79 6.43
CA SER A 426 23.61 34.03 6.64
C SER A 426 22.73 34.29 5.43
N VAL A 427 21.43 34.44 5.68
CA VAL A 427 20.45 34.69 4.64
C VAL A 427 19.90 36.09 4.81
N VAL A 428 19.94 36.85 3.73
CA VAL A 428 19.40 38.20 3.65
C VAL A 428 18.12 38.14 2.81
N LEU A 429 16.99 38.43 3.46
CA LEU A 429 15.67 38.46 2.84
C LEU A 429 15.21 39.92 2.69
N PRO A 430 14.94 40.42 1.48
CA PRO A 430 14.45 41.77 1.28
C PRO A 430 13.01 41.91 1.82
N THR A 431 12.81 42.76 2.82
CA THR A 431 11.51 42.99 3.50
C THR A 431 10.74 44.18 2.93
N GLY A 432 11.04 44.58 1.69
CA GLY A 432 10.40 45.68 0.97
C GLY A 432 11.13 47.02 1.10
N LYS A 433 10.51 48.08 0.58
CA LYS A 433 11.08 49.44 0.54
C LYS A 433 10.36 50.33 1.55
N ARG A 434 11.09 50.85 2.54
CA ARG A 434 10.58 51.83 3.52
C ARG A 434 11.02 53.23 3.14
N THR A 435 10.21 54.25 3.41
CA THR A 435 10.67 55.63 3.23
C THR A 435 11.58 56.05 4.38
N ALA A 436 12.53 56.96 4.14
CA ALA A 436 13.40 57.47 5.21
C ALA A 436 12.59 58.16 6.32
N LEU A 437 11.45 58.77 6.00
CA LEU A 437 10.51 59.31 6.97
C LEU A 437 9.91 58.22 7.89
N GLU A 438 9.50 57.10 7.29
CA GLU A 438 8.89 55.97 7.99
C GLU A 438 9.89 55.25 8.91
N TYR A 439 11.14 55.09 8.48
CA TYR A 439 12.21 54.51 9.32
C TYR A 439 12.49 55.34 10.59
N ILE A 440 12.47 56.68 10.49
CA ILE A 440 12.73 57.57 11.62
C ILE A 440 11.51 57.66 12.55
N LEU A 441 10.29 57.64 12.00
CA LEU A 441 9.06 57.80 12.77
C LEU A 441 8.50 56.50 13.34
N SER A 442 8.81 55.31 12.79
CA SER A 442 8.26 54.03 13.26
C SER A 442 8.47 53.74 14.75
N PRO A 443 9.65 53.99 15.38
CA PRO A 443 9.82 53.72 16.80
C PRO A 443 9.02 54.69 17.69
N ILE A 444 8.66 55.88 17.18
CA ILE A 444 7.85 56.85 17.91
C ILE A 444 6.37 56.45 17.83
N THR A 445 5.87 56.10 16.64
CA THR A 445 4.46 55.72 16.46
C THR A 445 4.13 54.40 17.17
N GLN A 446 5.03 53.41 17.14
CA GLN A 446 4.83 52.14 17.86
C GLN A 446 4.77 52.33 19.39
N ARG A 447 5.57 53.25 19.95
CA ARG A 447 5.54 53.56 21.39
C ARG A 447 4.31 54.36 21.80
N TRP A 448 3.81 55.24 20.93
CA TRP A 448 2.58 56.01 21.19
C TRP A 448 1.33 55.14 21.23
N GLN A 449 1.25 54.09 20.40
CA GLN A 449 0.13 53.13 20.44
C GLN A 449 0.16 52.23 21.69
N GLY A 450 1.34 51.92 22.23
CA GLY A 450 1.46 51.18 23.50
C GLY A 450 1.15 52.01 24.74
N ALA A 451 1.42 53.33 24.72
CA ALA A 451 1.22 54.22 25.87
C ALA A 451 -0.22 54.74 26.03
N MET A 452 -1.10 54.56 25.03
CA MET A 452 -2.53 54.92 25.11
C MET A 452 -3.45 53.73 25.42
N ARG A 453 -2.89 52.63 25.94
CA ARG A 453 -3.66 51.53 26.55
C ARG A 453 -3.21 51.37 28.00
N GLU A 454 -3.99 51.93 28.93
CA GLU A 454 -4.13 51.36 30.27
C GLU A 454 -4.98 50.09 30.15
N GLU A 455 -4.75 49.12 31.06
CA GLU A 455 -5.33 47.77 31.05
C GLU A 455 -6.84 47.69 30.78
#